data_AF-F9UDC9-F1
#
_entry.id   AF-F9UDC9-F1
#
_cell.length_a   1.000
_cell.length_b   1.000
_cell.length_c   1.000
_cell.angle_alpha   90.00
_cell.angle_beta   90.00
_cell.angle_gamma   90.00
#
_symmetry.space_group_name_H-M   'P 1'
#
loop_
_entity.id
_entity.type
_entity.pdbx_description
1 polymer ?
#
loop_
_entity_poly.entity_id
_entity_poly.type
_entity_poly.pdbx_seq_one_letter_code
_entity_poly.pdbx_strand_id
1 'polypeptide(L)'
;MGQAKRMWEEAMERGFAVDENIVVCPDCFDEEALRDFIRNSGGTTPCTYCGTVGEGTCTLEELLDHAMSCIRTEWGQPADEGLPYETREGGWQGAVIDSWELLGNVGLYALNGDLQEQINSALNDDEWCERDPFALRRDQTLYYGWKGFSKFVMHEARYVFLSATPKSYDEFQHDEMHPVKILDALAHMVEDIGLIDAINTTSKLYRVHIVDPKESLTTSKRLGSPPLDRAKYPNRMSPSGISMFYGAFDITNKVRSSERSERRSEPFVGRARDHGGAEGREKIAFRG
;
A
#
# COMPACT_ATOMS: atom_id res chain seq x y z
N MET A 1 -8.02 -42.33 -28.98
CA MET A 1 -7.34 -42.34 -27.67
C MET A 1 -6.24 -41.27 -27.52
N GLY A 2 -5.93 -40.46 -28.54
CA GLY A 2 -4.86 -39.44 -28.44
C GLY A 2 -5.30 -38.05 -27.94
N GLN A 3 -6.48 -37.56 -28.32
CA GLN A 3 -6.92 -36.20 -27.94
C GLN A 3 -7.39 -36.10 -26.48
N ALA A 4 -8.22 -37.04 -26.01
CA ALA A 4 -8.64 -37.07 -24.61
C ALA A 4 -7.45 -37.23 -23.64
N LYS A 5 -6.41 -37.99 -24.02
CA LYS A 5 -5.19 -38.12 -23.23
C LYS A 5 -4.39 -36.81 -23.18
N ARG A 6 -4.26 -36.13 -24.33
CA ARG A 6 -3.60 -34.83 -24.41
C ARG A 6 -4.32 -33.75 -23.62
N MET A 7 -5.65 -33.68 -23.71
CA MET A 7 -6.45 -32.74 -22.91
C MET A 7 -6.30 -33.02 -21.41
N TRP A 8 -6.23 -34.29 -21.03
CA TRP A 8 -5.98 -34.68 -19.64
C TRP A 8 -4.56 -34.32 -19.16
N GLU A 9 -3.54 -34.51 -20.01
CA GLU A 9 -2.16 -34.07 -19.73
C GLU A 9 -2.06 -32.53 -19.61
N GLU A 10 -2.69 -31.80 -20.53
CA GLU A 10 -2.73 -30.33 -20.54
C GLU A 10 -3.50 -29.77 -19.32
N ALA A 11 -4.60 -30.40 -18.90
CA ALA A 11 -5.33 -30.02 -17.68
C ALA A 11 -4.53 -30.32 -16.40
N MET A 12 -3.76 -31.41 -16.39
CA MET A 12 -2.87 -31.74 -15.27
C MET A 12 -1.73 -30.74 -15.13
N GLU A 13 -1.16 -30.25 -16.24
CA GLU A 13 -0.10 -29.23 -16.23
C GLU A 13 -0.63 -27.84 -15.79
N ARG A 14 -1.85 -27.48 -16.22
CA ARG A 14 -2.50 -26.22 -15.82
C ARG A 14 -3.06 -26.23 -14.41
N GLY A 15 -3.38 -27.41 -13.87
CA GLY A 15 -3.88 -27.58 -12.50
C GLY A 15 -5.41 -27.46 -12.37
N PHE A 16 -6.14 -27.37 -13.49
CA PHE A 16 -7.59 -27.33 -13.50
C PHE A 16 -8.17 -27.89 -14.81
N ALA A 17 -9.44 -28.30 -14.77
CA ALA A 17 -10.21 -28.76 -15.91
C ALA A 17 -11.61 -28.12 -15.91
N VAL A 18 -11.95 -27.43 -17.00
CA VAL A 18 -13.27 -26.80 -17.19
C VAL A 18 -13.82 -27.04 -18.57
N ASP A 19 -15.14 -26.92 -18.71
CA ASP A 19 -15.81 -26.90 -20.01
C ASP A 19 -15.55 -25.55 -20.71
N GLU A 20 -14.95 -25.61 -21.91
CA GLU A 20 -14.62 -24.46 -22.76
C GLU A 20 -15.85 -23.59 -23.10
N ASN A 21 -17.06 -24.12 -22.96
CA ASN A 21 -18.30 -23.40 -23.27
C ASN A 21 -18.81 -22.52 -22.12
N ILE A 22 -18.19 -22.58 -20.93
CA ILE A 22 -18.61 -21.77 -19.78
C ILE A 22 -18.05 -20.36 -19.92
N VAL A 23 -18.95 -19.38 -19.92
CA VAL A 23 -18.64 -17.95 -20.05
C VAL A 23 -19.14 -17.19 -18.83
N VAL A 24 -18.32 -16.28 -18.30
CA VAL A 24 -18.60 -15.52 -17.08
C VAL A 24 -18.58 -14.01 -17.32
N CYS A 25 -19.37 -13.28 -16.52
CA CYS A 25 -19.53 -11.82 -16.56
C CYS A 25 -18.91 -11.18 -15.30
N PRO A 26 -18.50 -9.89 -15.33
CA PRO A 26 -18.01 -9.18 -14.14
C PRO A 26 -19.02 -9.17 -12.99
N ASP A 27 -20.32 -9.12 -13.31
CA ASP A 27 -21.42 -9.12 -12.33
C ASP A 27 -21.49 -10.42 -11.50
N CYS A 28 -20.81 -11.49 -11.91
CA CYS A 28 -20.75 -12.74 -11.15
C CYS A 28 -19.73 -12.72 -10.01
N PHE A 29 -18.89 -11.69 -9.89
CA PHE A 29 -17.82 -11.59 -8.90
C PHE A 29 -17.93 -10.30 -8.11
N ASP A 30 -17.46 -10.28 -6.86
CA ASP A 30 -17.42 -9.06 -6.04
C ASP A 30 -16.07 -8.33 -6.14
N GLU A 31 -14.99 -9.08 -6.36
CA GLU A 31 -13.63 -8.55 -6.40
C GLU A 31 -13.35 -7.72 -7.66
N GLU A 32 -12.92 -6.47 -7.46
CA GLU A 32 -12.72 -5.52 -8.57
C GLU A 32 -11.61 -5.93 -9.53
N ALA A 33 -10.55 -6.59 -9.04
CA ALA A 33 -9.45 -7.07 -9.89
C ALA A 33 -9.93 -8.12 -10.91
N LEU A 34 -10.79 -9.04 -10.47
CA LEU A 34 -11.40 -10.05 -11.35
C LEU A 34 -12.36 -9.39 -12.35
N ARG A 35 -13.15 -8.41 -11.89
CA ARG A 35 -14.04 -7.64 -12.78
C ARG A 35 -13.25 -6.92 -13.86
N ASP A 36 -12.16 -6.25 -13.49
CA ASP A 36 -11.30 -5.54 -14.43
C ASP A 36 -10.62 -6.49 -15.42
N PHE A 37 -10.18 -7.67 -14.98
CA PHE A 37 -9.69 -8.71 -15.87
C PHE A 37 -10.75 -9.10 -16.92
N ILE A 38 -11.97 -9.44 -16.47
CA ILE A 38 -13.05 -9.87 -17.37
C ILE A 38 -13.43 -8.74 -18.35
N ARG A 39 -13.50 -7.49 -17.88
CA ARG A 39 -13.75 -6.31 -18.73
C ARG A 39 -12.68 -6.15 -19.82
N ASN A 40 -11.41 -6.37 -19.45
CA ASN A 40 -10.28 -6.24 -20.38
C ASN A 40 -10.22 -7.39 -21.41
N SER A 41 -10.74 -8.57 -21.09
CA SER A 41 -10.86 -9.68 -22.06
C SER A 41 -11.84 -9.34 -23.19
N GLY A 42 -12.89 -8.57 -22.91
CA GLY A 42 -13.73 -7.93 -23.94
C GLY A 42 -14.58 -8.87 -24.80
N GLY A 43 -14.88 -10.09 -24.32
CA GLY A 43 -15.74 -11.03 -25.03
C GLY A 43 -17.19 -10.55 -25.15
N THR A 44 -17.91 -11.08 -26.15
CA THR A 44 -19.28 -10.67 -26.50
C THR A 44 -20.32 -11.78 -26.32
N THR A 45 -19.92 -12.92 -25.76
CA THR A 45 -20.80 -14.07 -25.57
C THR A 45 -21.59 -13.89 -24.28
N PRO A 46 -22.90 -14.15 -24.24
CA PRO A 46 -23.67 -14.02 -23.00
C PRO A 46 -23.16 -14.99 -21.93
N CYS A 47 -23.04 -14.48 -20.70
CA CYS A 47 -22.63 -15.30 -19.57
C CYS A 47 -23.61 -16.46 -19.33
N THR A 48 -23.06 -17.64 -19.09
CA THR A 48 -23.79 -18.89 -18.89
C THR A 48 -24.71 -18.84 -17.65
N TYR A 49 -24.37 -18.03 -16.64
CA TYR A 49 -25.10 -17.95 -15.37
C TYR A 49 -26.02 -16.73 -15.29
N CYS A 50 -25.48 -15.54 -15.55
CA CYS A 50 -26.20 -14.27 -15.39
C CYS A 50 -26.96 -13.85 -16.66
N GLY A 51 -26.57 -14.36 -17.84
CA GLY A 51 -27.13 -14.00 -19.14
C GLY A 51 -26.76 -12.59 -19.64
N THR A 52 -25.96 -11.82 -18.88
CA THR A 52 -25.54 -10.48 -19.28
C THR A 52 -24.35 -10.52 -20.25
N VAL A 53 -24.22 -9.48 -21.07
CA VAL A 53 -23.14 -9.27 -22.06
C VAL A 53 -22.49 -7.87 -21.85
N GLY A 54 -22.86 -7.17 -20.78
CA GLY A 54 -22.81 -5.70 -20.73
C GLY A 54 -21.41 -5.11 -20.70
N GLU A 55 -20.57 -5.57 -19.77
CA GLU A 55 -19.24 -5.00 -19.52
C GLU A 55 -18.10 -5.87 -20.07
N GLY A 56 -18.42 -6.78 -21.00
CA GLY A 56 -17.50 -7.81 -21.48
C GLY A 56 -17.67 -9.14 -20.74
N THR A 57 -17.18 -10.20 -21.35
CA THR A 57 -17.20 -11.57 -20.81
C THR A 57 -15.89 -12.27 -21.12
N CYS A 58 -15.54 -13.30 -20.37
CA CYS A 58 -14.43 -14.20 -20.70
C CYS A 58 -14.85 -15.66 -20.50
N THR A 59 -14.10 -16.60 -21.04
CA THR A 59 -14.31 -18.01 -20.70
C THR A 59 -13.88 -18.26 -19.26
N LEU A 60 -14.48 -19.27 -18.61
CA LEU A 60 -14.04 -19.68 -17.27
C LEU A 60 -12.59 -20.19 -17.31
N GLU A 61 -12.17 -20.79 -18.41
CA GLU A 61 -10.79 -21.22 -18.65
C GLU A 61 -9.81 -20.05 -18.60
N GLU A 62 -10.08 -18.96 -19.31
CA GLU A 62 -9.24 -17.75 -19.30
C GLU A 62 -9.14 -17.13 -17.89
N LEU A 63 -10.26 -17.11 -17.16
CA LEU A 63 -10.30 -16.61 -15.79
C LEU A 63 -9.46 -17.47 -14.85
N LEU A 64 -9.62 -18.79 -14.91
CA LEU A 64 -8.88 -19.73 -14.06
C LEU A 64 -7.39 -19.78 -14.43
N ASP A 65 -7.04 -19.68 -15.71
CA ASP A 65 -5.63 -19.55 -16.13
C ASP A 65 -4.99 -18.30 -15.51
N HIS A 66 -5.71 -17.16 -15.54
CA HIS A 66 -5.24 -15.95 -14.90
C HIS A 66 -5.14 -16.10 -13.37
N ALA A 67 -6.20 -16.61 -12.72
CA ALA A 67 -6.22 -16.81 -11.28
C ALA A 67 -5.09 -17.75 -10.83
N MET A 68 -4.88 -18.87 -11.53
CA MET A 68 -3.79 -19.80 -11.25
C MET A 68 -2.42 -19.18 -11.47
N SER A 69 -2.26 -18.31 -12.48
CA SER A 69 -1.02 -17.57 -12.67
C SER A 69 -0.69 -16.65 -11.48
N CYS A 70 -1.71 -16.03 -10.88
CA CYS A 70 -1.57 -15.21 -9.67
C CYS A 70 -1.34 -16.06 -8.42
N ILE A 71 -2.08 -17.16 -8.25
CA ILE A 71 -1.91 -18.08 -7.13
C ILE A 71 -0.47 -18.61 -7.10
N ARG A 72 0.07 -19.02 -8.24
CA ARG A 72 1.42 -19.59 -8.37
C ARG A 72 2.56 -18.61 -8.04
N THR A 73 2.27 -17.31 -7.88
CA THR A 73 3.26 -16.32 -7.41
C THR A 73 3.47 -16.37 -5.91
N GLU A 74 2.47 -16.81 -5.14
CA GLU A 74 2.50 -16.86 -3.66
C GLU A 74 2.40 -18.29 -3.11
N TRP A 75 1.90 -19.23 -3.92
CA TRP A 75 1.69 -20.62 -3.54
C TRP A 75 2.40 -21.58 -4.51
N GLY A 76 2.83 -22.71 -4.00
CA GLY A 76 3.53 -23.75 -4.77
C GLY A 76 3.24 -25.15 -4.24
N GLN A 77 3.71 -26.14 -4.98
CA GLN A 77 3.62 -27.55 -4.57
C GLN A 77 4.67 -27.81 -3.48
N PRO A 78 4.30 -28.42 -2.33
CA PRO A 78 5.24 -28.62 -1.21
C PRO A 78 6.54 -29.31 -1.59
N ALA A 79 6.50 -30.24 -2.54
CA ALA A 79 7.68 -30.93 -3.05
C ALA A 79 8.64 -29.98 -3.77
N ASP A 80 8.10 -29.07 -4.59
CA ASP A 80 8.87 -28.13 -5.41
C ASP A 80 9.44 -26.98 -4.57
N GLU A 81 8.71 -26.57 -3.53
CA GLU A 81 9.15 -25.54 -2.58
C GLU A 81 10.14 -26.07 -1.52
N GLY A 82 10.42 -27.38 -1.53
CA GLY A 82 11.43 -28.00 -0.67
C GLY A 82 10.96 -28.28 0.76
N LEU A 83 9.66 -28.45 1.01
CA LEU A 83 9.18 -28.93 2.31
C LEU A 83 9.68 -30.37 2.54
N PRO A 84 10.22 -30.70 3.73
CA PRO A 84 10.53 -32.07 4.06
C PRO A 84 9.25 -32.92 4.16
N TYR A 85 9.30 -34.15 3.63
CA TYR A 85 8.25 -35.15 3.82
C TYR A 85 8.76 -36.26 4.74
N GLU A 86 8.04 -36.57 5.82
CA GLU A 86 8.39 -37.66 6.73
C GLU A 86 7.41 -38.82 6.58
N THR A 87 7.86 -39.91 5.95
CA THR A 87 7.02 -41.08 5.67
C THR A 87 6.51 -41.76 6.95
N ARG A 88 7.25 -41.71 8.06
CA ARG A 88 6.82 -42.32 9.32
C ARG A 88 5.67 -41.55 9.98
N GLU A 89 5.63 -40.24 9.81
CA GLU A 89 4.54 -39.37 10.29
C GLU A 89 3.42 -39.25 9.26
N GLY A 90 3.72 -39.55 7.99
CA GLY A 90 2.75 -39.61 6.91
C GLY A 90 2.36 -38.24 6.35
N GLY A 91 3.26 -37.24 6.40
CA GLY A 91 2.93 -35.90 5.92
C GLY A 91 4.12 -34.95 5.77
N TRP A 92 3.80 -33.80 5.17
CA TRP A 92 4.68 -32.66 5.00
C TRP A 92 5.03 -32.00 6.34
N GLN A 93 6.26 -31.55 6.48
CA GLN A 93 6.78 -30.88 7.67
C GLN A 93 6.65 -29.36 7.51
N GLY A 94 5.42 -28.87 7.49
CA GLY A 94 5.07 -27.46 7.34
C GLY A 94 3.56 -27.24 7.21
N ALA A 95 3.16 -25.99 6.94
CA ALA A 95 1.77 -25.67 6.65
C ALA A 95 1.46 -26.04 5.20
N VAL A 96 0.60 -27.04 5.02
CA VAL A 96 0.09 -27.47 3.72
C VAL A 96 -1.43 -27.44 3.78
N ILE A 97 -2.04 -26.90 2.73
CA ILE A 97 -3.49 -26.79 2.57
C ILE A 97 -3.90 -27.47 1.27
N ASP A 98 -5.16 -27.89 1.21
CA ASP A 98 -5.74 -28.41 -0.03
C ASP A 98 -6.22 -27.28 -0.95
N SER A 99 -6.65 -27.67 -2.16
CA SER A 99 -7.10 -26.71 -3.18
C SER A 99 -8.38 -25.97 -2.76
N TRP A 100 -9.23 -26.58 -1.93
CA TRP A 100 -10.46 -25.94 -1.46
C TRP A 100 -10.17 -24.86 -0.41
N GLU A 101 -9.29 -25.17 0.55
CA GLU A 101 -8.77 -24.22 1.53
C GLU A 101 -8.00 -23.08 0.84
N LEU A 102 -7.22 -23.38 -0.20
CA LEU A 102 -6.51 -22.37 -0.99
C LEU A 102 -7.46 -21.35 -1.60
N LEU A 103 -8.51 -21.80 -2.31
CA LEU A 103 -9.50 -20.92 -2.92
C LEU A 103 -10.16 -19.99 -1.89
N GLY A 104 -10.43 -20.53 -0.69
CA GLY A 104 -10.94 -19.73 0.42
C GLY A 104 -9.94 -18.69 0.93
N ASN A 105 -8.66 -19.03 1.03
CA ASN A 105 -7.61 -18.13 1.50
C ASN A 105 -7.30 -17.00 0.49
N VAL A 106 -7.33 -17.30 -0.81
CA VAL A 106 -7.09 -16.29 -1.86
C VAL A 106 -8.32 -15.43 -2.15
N GLY A 107 -9.50 -15.84 -1.68
CA GLY A 107 -10.73 -15.07 -1.80
C GLY A 107 -11.43 -15.18 -3.15
N LEU A 108 -11.20 -16.25 -3.92
CA LEU A 108 -11.82 -16.45 -5.23
C LEU A 108 -13.29 -16.88 -5.05
N TYR A 109 -14.17 -15.89 -4.86
CA TYR A 109 -15.60 -16.08 -4.61
C TYR A 109 -16.49 -15.57 -5.74
N ALA A 110 -17.31 -16.46 -6.27
CA ALA A 110 -18.43 -16.14 -7.14
C ALA A 110 -19.70 -15.85 -6.32
N LEU A 111 -20.49 -14.88 -6.79
CA LEU A 111 -21.77 -14.51 -6.18
C LEU A 111 -22.87 -15.55 -6.43
N ASN A 112 -22.72 -16.36 -7.48
CA ASN A 112 -23.63 -17.45 -7.82
C ASN A 112 -23.08 -18.78 -7.27
N GLY A 113 -23.90 -19.52 -6.53
CA GLY A 113 -23.51 -20.78 -5.89
C GLY A 113 -23.15 -21.89 -6.88
N ASP A 114 -23.85 -22.00 -8.01
CA ASP A 114 -23.56 -23.00 -9.05
C ASP A 114 -22.21 -22.70 -9.71
N LEU A 115 -21.92 -21.42 -9.97
CA LEU A 115 -20.61 -20.99 -10.49
C LEU A 115 -19.49 -21.27 -9.46
N GLN A 116 -19.73 -21.00 -8.17
CA GLN A 116 -18.76 -21.32 -7.12
C GLN A 116 -18.47 -22.82 -7.07
N GLU A 117 -19.50 -23.67 -7.15
CA GLU A 117 -19.32 -25.12 -7.18
C GLU A 117 -18.52 -25.56 -8.41
N GLN A 118 -18.78 -24.97 -9.58
CA GLN A 118 -17.99 -25.23 -10.79
C GLN A 118 -16.52 -24.83 -10.60
N ILE A 119 -16.23 -23.65 -10.05
CA ILE A 119 -14.86 -23.21 -9.75
C ILE A 119 -14.17 -24.18 -8.78
N ASN A 120 -14.84 -24.56 -7.69
CA ASN A 120 -14.28 -25.47 -6.69
C ASN A 120 -14.00 -26.87 -7.28
N SER A 121 -14.87 -27.35 -8.17
CA SER A 121 -14.71 -28.66 -8.83
C SER A 121 -13.72 -28.64 -10.00
N ALA A 122 -13.36 -27.45 -10.49
CA ALA A 122 -12.48 -27.29 -11.63
C ALA A 122 -11.01 -27.52 -11.28
N LEU A 123 -10.60 -27.08 -10.08
CA LEU A 123 -9.22 -27.29 -9.62
C LEU A 123 -8.99 -28.77 -9.33
N ASN A 124 -7.81 -29.25 -9.71
CA ASN A 124 -7.38 -30.59 -9.32
C ASN A 124 -7.19 -30.64 -7.80
N ASP A 125 -7.38 -31.83 -7.22
CA ASP A 125 -7.10 -32.05 -5.79
C ASP A 125 -5.58 -32.12 -5.58
N ASP A 126 -4.98 -30.94 -5.40
CA ASP A 126 -3.56 -30.75 -5.15
C ASP A 126 -3.28 -30.20 -3.74
N GLU A 127 -2.06 -30.45 -3.27
CA GLU A 127 -1.50 -29.90 -2.03
C GLU A 127 -0.73 -28.60 -2.32
N TRP A 128 -0.87 -27.61 -1.43
CA TRP A 128 -0.29 -26.28 -1.60
C TRP A 128 0.41 -25.80 -0.32
N CYS A 129 1.54 -25.13 -0.48
CA CYS A 129 2.20 -24.37 0.57
C CYS A 129 2.53 -22.96 0.08
N GLU A 130 2.83 -22.05 1.00
CA GLU A 130 3.40 -20.75 0.63
C GLU A 130 4.74 -20.94 -0.10
N ARG A 131 4.97 -20.09 -1.09
CA ARG A 131 6.25 -19.97 -1.80
C ARG A 131 7.36 -19.62 -0.80
N ASP A 132 8.53 -20.23 -0.99
CA ASP A 132 9.69 -20.03 -0.12
C ASP A 132 9.34 -20.14 1.39
N PRO A 133 8.84 -21.30 1.86
CA PRO A 133 8.26 -21.50 3.20
C PRO A 133 9.22 -21.22 4.37
N PHE A 134 10.51 -21.12 4.08
CA PHE A 134 11.57 -20.81 5.06
C PHE A 134 12.05 -19.35 5.00
N ALA A 135 11.50 -18.54 4.10
CA ALA A 135 11.78 -17.13 3.96
C ALA A 135 10.62 -16.28 4.49
N LEU A 136 10.91 -15.00 4.75
CA LEU A 136 9.86 -14.05 5.08
C LEU A 136 9.11 -13.61 3.82
N ARG A 137 7.78 -13.55 3.93
CA ARG A 137 6.94 -12.92 2.89
C ARG A 137 7.36 -11.48 2.64
N ARG A 138 7.16 -11.00 1.42
CA ARG A 138 7.60 -9.65 0.99
C ARG A 138 7.09 -8.54 1.91
N ASP A 139 5.84 -8.60 2.33
CA ASP A 139 5.21 -7.66 3.26
C ASP A 139 5.89 -7.67 4.65
N GLN A 140 6.22 -8.87 5.15
CA GLN A 140 6.95 -9.04 6.40
C GLN A 140 8.37 -8.47 6.30
N THR A 141 9.08 -8.78 5.22
CA THR A 141 10.43 -8.25 4.95
C THR A 141 10.44 -6.73 4.91
N LEU A 142 9.46 -6.10 4.23
CA LEU A 142 9.29 -4.65 4.22
C LEU A 142 8.98 -4.09 5.61
N TYR A 143 8.09 -4.74 6.36
CA TYR A 143 7.73 -4.32 7.71
C TYR A 143 8.90 -4.37 8.69
N TYR A 144 9.65 -5.48 8.71
CA TYR A 144 10.83 -5.61 9.55
C TYR A 144 11.96 -4.67 9.11
N GLY A 145 12.17 -4.51 7.79
CA GLY A 145 13.10 -3.52 7.24
C GLY A 145 12.76 -2.09 7.71
N TRP A 146 11.48 -1.71 7.68
CA TRP A 146 11.02 -0.41 8.20
C TRP A 146 11.25 -0.25 9.70
N LYS A 147 10.99 -1.29 10.50
CA LYS A 147 11.29 -1.28 11.93
C LYS A 147 12.79 -1.16 12.20
N GLY A 148 13.61 -1.89 11.45
CA GLY A 148 15.07 -1.83 11.52
C GLY A 148 15.58 -0.42 11.21
N PHE A 149 15.11 0.16 10.10
CA PHE A 149 15.43 1.54 9.73
C PHE A 149 14.98 2.56 10.79
N SER A 150 13.75 2.46 11.29
CA SER A 150 13.24 3.35 12.34
C SER A 150 14.13 3.30 13.59
N LYS A 151 14.51 2.10 14.02
CA LYS A 151 15.41 1.89 15.16
C LYS A 151 16.78 2.50 14.91
N PHE A 152 17.35 2.26 13.72
CA PHE A 152 18.64 2.82 13.30
C PHE A 152 18.63 4.36 13.35
N VAL A 153 17.59 4.99 12.78
CA VAL A 153 17.46 6.46 12.79
C VAL A 153 17.28 7.01 14.21
N MET A 154 16.49 6.34 15.06
CA MET A 154 16.21 6.82 16.41
C MET A 154 17.38 6.69 17.38
N HIS A 155 18.22 5.66 17.22
CA HIS A 155 19.20 5.28 18.23
C HIS A 155 20.66 5.34 17.76
N GLU A 156 20.91 5.28 16.46
CA GLU A 156 22.28 5.12 15.92
C GLU A 156 22.68 6.27 14.99
N ALA A 157 21.74 6.82 14.22
CA ALA A 157 22.03 7.93 13.30
C ALA A 157 21.68 9.29 13.91
N ARG A 158 22.68 10.03 14.40
CA ARG A 158 22.50 11.46 14.77
C ARG A 158 22.22 12.34 13.55
N TYR A 159 22.74 11.94 12.39
CA TYR A 159 22.45 12.50 11.07
C TYR A 159 22.22 11.31 10.13
N VAL A 160 21.11 11.32 9.38
CA VAL A 160 20.79 10.24 8.44
C VAL A 160 21.68 10.38 7.21
N PHE A 161 22.82 9.69 7.22
CA PHE A 161 23.60 9.49 6.01
C PHE A 161 23.04 8.25 5.31
N LEU A 162 22.47 8.44 4.13
CA LEU A 162 21.86 7.39 3.30
C LEU A 162 22.88 6.35 2.77
N SER A 163 24.11 6.38 3.24
CA SER A 163 25.19 5.45 2.88
C SER A 163 25.78 4.72 4.10
N ALA A 164 25.21 4.92 5.29
CA ALA A 164 25.70 4.27 6.51
C ALA A 164 25.03 2.90 6.69
N THR A 165 25.86 1.87 6.91
CA THR A 165 25.40 0.52 7.27
C THR A 165 25.37 0.39 8.79
N PRO A 166 24.24 -0.02 9.40
CA PRO A 166 24.16 -0.28 10.83
C PRO A 166 25.14 -1.39 11.24
N LYS A 167 25.66 -1.32 12.48
CA LYS A 167 26.59 -2.35 12.98
C LYS A 167 25.94 -3.71 13.21
N SER A 168 24.63 -3.73 13.38
CA SER A 168 23.85 -4.95 13.62
C SER A 168 23.37 -5.62 12.34
N TYR A 169 23.63 -5.03 11.16
CA TYR A 169 23.21 -5.59 9.88
C TYR A 169 24.10 -6.78 9.50
N ASP A 170 23.49 -7.93 9.23
CA ASP A 170 24.17 -9.12 8.73
C ASP A 170 23.88 -9.31 7.24
N GLU A 171 24.91 -9.13 6.40
CA GLU A 171 24.78 -9.31 4.95
C GLU A 171 24.52 -10.76 4.53
N PHE A 172 24.74 -11.73 5.42
CA PHE A 172 24.53 -13.15 5.15
C PHE A 172 23.15 -13.64 5.58
N GLN A 173 22.35 -12.81 6.25
CA GLN A 173 20.97 -13.14 6.61
C GLN A 173 20.04 -12.84 5.42
N HIS A 174 19.52 -13.88 4.76
CA HIS A 174 18.75 -13.73 3.51
C HIS A 174 17.46 -12.90 3.65
N ASP A 175 16.87 -12.88 4.84
CA ASP A 175 15.64 -12.13 5.14
C ASP A 175 15.91 -10.71 5.68
N GLU A 176 17.17 -10.34 5.89
CA GLU A 176 17.49 -9.00 6.41
C GLU A 176 17.56 -7.98 5.28
N MET A 177 16.64 -7.01 5.30
CA MET A 177 16.69 -5.87 4.38
C MET A 177 17.63 -4.78 4.91
N HIS A 178 18.61 -4.38 4.09
CA HIS A 178 19.47 -3.24 4.42
C HIS A 178 18.63 -1.98 4.68
N PRO A 179 18.80 -1.27 5.81
CA PRO A 179 17.91 -0.18 6.20
C PRO A 179 17.81 1.00 5.26
N VAL A 180 18.79 1.23 4.38
CA VAL A 180 18.66 2.27 3.35
C VAL A 180 17.79 1.80 2.19
N LYS A 181 17.85 0.52 1.82
CA LYS A 181 17.09 -0.04 0.69
C LYS A 181 15.57 0.00 0.92
N ILE A 182 15.12 0.03 2.18
CA ILE A 182 13.69 0.21 2.48
C ILE A 182 13.18 1.56 1.99
N LEU A 183 14.00 2.62 1.99
CA LEU A 183 13.59 3.93 1.50
C LEU A 183 13.40 3.91 0.00
N ASP A 184 14.27 3.21 -0.73
CA ASP A 184 14.09 3.00 -2.17
C ASP A 184 12.81 2.19 -2.43
N ALA A 185 12.58 1.10 -1.71
CA ALA A 185 11.35 0.31 -1.85
C ALA A 185 10.09 1.15 -1.56
N LEU A 186 10.12 1.98 -0.53
CA LEU A 186 9.04 2.90 -0.18
C LEU A 186 8.83 3.98 -1.26
N ALA A 187 9.90 4.52 -1.83
CA ALA A 187 9.82 5.52 -2.89
C ALA A 187 9.12 4.93 -4.13
N HIS A 188 9.53 3.75 -4.58
CA HIS A 188 8.89 3.07 -5.71
C HIS A 188 7.41 2.80 -5.42
N MET A 189 7.07 2.29 -4.22
CA MET A 189 5.66 2.10 -3.85
C MET A 189 4.88 3.42 -3.91
N VAL A 190 5.40 4.51 -3.33
CA VAL A 190 4.77 5.84 -3.33
C VAL A 190 4.53 6.37 -4.75
N GLU A 191 5.45 6.10 -5.68
CA GLU A 191 5.30 6.42 -7.11
C GLU A 191 4.23 5.55 -7.77
N ASP A 192 4.28 4.23 -7.57
CA ASP A 192 3.36 3.26 -8.16
C ASP A 192 1.90 3.51 -7.76
N ILE A 193 1.65 3.84 -6.49
CA ILE A 193 0.29 4.17 -6.00
C ILE A 193 -0.08 5.65 -6.18
N GLY A 194 0.76 6.44 -6.86
CA GLY A 194 0.43 7.81 -7.24
C GLY A 194 0.23 8.77 -6.06
N LEU A 195 0.96 8.57 -4.95
CA LEU A 195 0.83 9.41 -3.76
C LEU A 195 1.59 10.75 -3.86
N ILE A 196 2.39 10.94 -4.90
CA ILE A 196 3.12 12.19 -5.14
C ILE A 196 2.24 13.12 -5.96
N ASP A 197 1.80 14.22 -5.34
CA ASP A 197 1.07 15.28 -6.03
C ASP A 197 1.90 16.57 -6.12
N ALA A 198 1.77 17.26 -7.25
CA ALA A 198 2.46 18.51 -7.51
C ALA A 198 1.61 19.70 -7.03
N ILE A 199 2.16 20.47 -6.10
CA ILE A 199 1.51 21.71 -5.65
C ILE A 199 1.59 22.74 -6.79
N ASN A 200 0.44 23.13 -7.33
CA ASN A 200 0.38 24.15 -8.37
C ASN A 200 0.81 25.54 -7.84
N THR A 201 1.30 26.41 -8.73
CA THR A 201 1.77 27.76 -8.36
C THR A 201 0.66 28.69 -7.86
N THR A 202 -0.60 28.32 -8.09
CA THR A 202 -1.79 29.03 -7.59
C THR A 202 -2.26 28.54 -6.22
N SER A 203 -1.60 27.54 -5.64
CA SER A 203 -2.00 26.93 -4.38
C SER A 203 -1.73 27.87 -3.22
N LYS A 204 -2.76 28.09 -2.40
CA LYS A 204 -2.67 28.97 -1.25
C LYS A 204 -2.07 28.22 -0.07
N LEU A 205 -0.93 28.70 0.40
CA LEU A 205 -0.25 28.19 1.59
C LEU A 205 -0.30 29.24 2.69
N TYR A 206 -0.80 28.85 3.85
CA TYR A 206 -0.97 29.73 5.00
C TYR A 206 0.09 29.43 6.05
N ARG A 207 0.69 30.46 6.63
CA ARG A 207 1.65 30.36 7.74
C ARG A 207 1.31 31.33 8.87
N VAL A 208 1.45 30.91 10.14
CA VAL A 208 1.22 31.80 11.31
C VAL A 208 2.55 32.45 11.61
N HIS A 209 2.49 33.75 11.86
CA HIS A 209 3.53 34.42 12.61
C HIS A 209 2.89 35.09 13.82
N ILE A 210 3.58 35.00 14.95
CA ILE A 210 3.33 35.83 16.12
C ILE A 210 4.14 37.11 15.88
N VAL A 211 3.45 38.24 15.79
CA VAL A 211 4.05 39.56 15.55
C VAL A 211 3.41 40.60 16.44
N ASP A 212 4.17 41.67 16.70
CA ASP A 212 3.60 42.87 17.32
C ASP A 212 2.43 43.38 16.44
N PRO A 213 1.29 43.79 17.03
CA PRO A 213 0.13 44.28 16.29
C PRO A 213 0.40 45.45 15.33
N LYS A 214 1.52 46.16 15.51
CA LYS A 214 1.97 47.27 14.66
C LYS A 214 2.79 46.79 13.45
N GLU A 215 3.27 45.54 13.45
CA GLU A 215 4.03 44.97 12.35
C GLU A 215 3.14 44.32 11.29
N SER A 216 3.34 44.71 10.03
CA SER A 216 2.71 44.04 8.89
C SER A 216 3.72 43.17 8.14
N LEU A 217 3.45 41.88 8.02
CA LEU A 217 4.27 40.96 7.23
C LEU A 217 3.75 40.88 5.79
N THR A 218 4.48 41.47 4.84
CA THR A 218 4.05 41.56 3.44
C THR A 218 5.04 40.96 2.44
N THR A 219 6.24 40.56 2.87
CA THR A 219 7.32 40.11 1.98
C THR A 219 7.59 38.61 2.12
N SER A 220 7.92 37.96 1.01
CA SER A 220 8.30 36.54 0.96
C SER A 220 9.48 36.21 1.86
N LYS A 221 10.45 37.12 2.02
CA LYS A 221 11.60 36.94 2.94
C LYS A 221 11.18 36.80 4.42
N ARG A 222 10.04 37.39 4.81
CA ARG A 222 9.49 37.30 6.17
C ARG A 222 8.53 36.12 6.32
N LEU A 223 7.81 35.78 5.25
CA LEU A 223 6.77 34.73 5.24
C LEU A 223 7.33 33.33 4.89
N GLY A 224 8.46 33.26 4.19
CA GLY A 224 9.14 32.03 3.78
C GLY A 224 10.10 31.48 4.85
N SER A 225 10.82 30.41 4.52
CA SER A 225 11.71 29.71 5.47
C SER A 225 12.64 30.66 6.24
N PRO A 226 12.94 30.38 7.53
CA PRO A 226 13.84 31.23 8.29
C PRO A 226 15.24 31.26 7.64
N PRO A 227 16.01 32.36 7.76
CA PRO A 227 17.37 32.36 7.26
C PRO A 227 18.23 31.36 8.06
N LEU A 228 19.26 30.80 7.42
CA LEU A 228 20.08 29.70 7.97
C LEU A 228 20.71 30.04 9.33
N ASP A 229 21.15 31.29 9.52
CA ASP A 229 21.72 31.80 10.77
C ASP A 229 20.73 31.80 11.94
N ARG A 230 19.43 31.70 11.64
CA ARG A 230 18.34 31.62 12.63
C ARG A 230 17.77 30.21 12.80
N ALA A 231 18.16 29.24 11.97
CA ALA A 231 17.77 27.84 12.11
C ALA A 231 18.57 27.13 13.21
N LYS A 232 18.68 27.72 14.41
CA LYS A 232 19.56 27.24 15.50
C LYS A 232 18.96 26.15 16.39
N TYR A 233 17.64 26.00 16.34
CA TYR A 233 16.91 25.05 17.17
C TYR A 233 16.16 24.07 16.28
N PRO A 234 16.07 22.78 16.67
CA PRO A 234 15.30 21.81 15.93
C PRO A 234 13.80 22.11 16.02
N ASN A 235 13.07 21.82 14.94
CA ASN A 235 11.60 21.76 14.92
C ASN A 235 11.16 20.32 14.63
N ARG A 236 9.85 20.07 14.67
CA ARG A 236 9.25 18.73 14.51
C ARG A 236 9.78 17.94 13.29
N MET A 237 10.05 18.62 12.17
CA MET A 237 10.48 18.00 10.91
C MET A 237 11.84 18.53 10.39
N SER A 238 12.55 19.36 11.15
CA SER A 238 13.82 19.94 10.68
C SER A 238 14.87 19.96 11.79
N PRO A 239 16.05 19.34 11.60
CA PRO A 239 17.11 19.39 12.58
C PRO A 239 17.72 20.80 12.68
N SER A 240 18.44 21.05 13.76
CA SER A 240 19.20 22.30 13.92
C SER A 240 20.18 22.48 12.76
N GLY A 241 20.22 23.69 12.19
CA GLY A 241 21.06 24.07 11.06
C GLY A 241 20.37 23.93 9.70
N ILE A 242 19.20 23.30 9.61
CA ILE A 242 18.48 23.10 8.34
C ILE A 242 17.25 24.01 8.29
N SER A 243 17.22 24.91 7.30
CA SER A 243 16.08 25.80 7.07
C SER A 243 14.99 25.09 6.26
N MET A 244 13.76 25.09 6.77
CA MET A 244 12.59 24.53 6.10
C MET A 244 11.38 25.46 6.20
N PHE A 245 10.50 25.42 5.18
CA PHE A 245 9.23 26.13 5.17
C PHE A 245 8.15 25.29 5.85
N TYR A 246 7.38 25.89 6.76
CA TYR A 246 6.21 25.27 7.37
C TYR A 246 4.97 26.10 7.03
N GLY A 247 4.03 25.49 6.31
CA GLY A 247 2.75 26.08 5.94
C GLY A 247 1.65 25.01 5.89
N ALA A 248 0.41 25.45 5.78
CA ALA A 248 -0.76 24.58 5.68
C ALA A 248 -1.67 25.03 4.54
N PHE A 249 -2.42 24.09 3.95
CA PHE A 249 -3.42 24.39 2.91
C PHE A 249 -4.73 24.95 3.48
N ASP A 250 -5.00 24.74 4.78
CA ASP A 250 -6.20 25.23 5.45
C ASP A 250 -5.84 26.06 6.69
N ILE A 251 -6.60 27.14 6.88
CA ILE A 251 -6.55 28.07 7.99
C ILE A 251 -7.01 27.42 9.31
N THR A 252 -7.93 26.46 9.28
CA THR A 252 -8.55 25.86 10.48
C THR A 252 -7.61 24.92 11.25
N ASN A 253 -6.84 24.09 10.54
CA ASN A 253 -5.85 23.16 11.11
C ASN A 253 -4.71 23.86 11.87
N LYS A 254 -4.58 25.17 11.69
CA LYS A 254 -3.44 26.00 12.08
C LYS A 254 -3.53 26.51 13.53
N VAL A 255 -4.74 26.86 13.99
CA VAL A 255 -4.96 27.38 15.34
C VAL A 255 -4.62 26.30 16.37
N ARG A 256 -5.07 25.06 16.12
CA ARG A 256 -4.88 23.91 17.00
C ARG A 256 -3.42 23.44 17.17
N SER A 257 -2.57 23.60 16.15
CA SER A 257 -1.14 23.23 16.24
C SER A 257 -0.30 24.29 16.97
N SER A 258 -0.72 25.55 16.86
CA SER A 258 -0.11 26.71 17.54
C SER A 258 -0.45 26.74 19.03
N GLU A 259 -1.71 26.46 19.38
CA GLU A 259 -2.22 26.42 20.75
C GLU A 259 -1.58 25.34 21.63
N ARG A 260 -1.11 24.23 21.02
CA ARG A 260 -0.49 23.12 21.77
C ARG A 260 0.90 23.47 22.30
N SER A 261 1.52 24.55 21.80
CA SER A 261 2.82 25.05 22.26
C SER A 261 2.72 25.95 23.49
N GLU A 262 1.56 26.57 23.75
CA GLU A 262 1.40 27.58 24.78
C GLU A 262 0.08 27.42 25.54
N ARG A 263 0.11 26.71 26.67
CA ARG A 263 -0.86 26.95 27.74
C ARG A 263 -0.58 28.33 28.36
N ARG A 264 -0.98 29.42 27.69
CA ARG A 264 -1.20 30.77 28.27
C ARG A 264 -1.64 31.77 27.18
N SER A 265 -2.83 31.64 26.63
CA SER A 265 -3.69 32.76 26.21
C SER A 265 -4.91 32.23 25.46
N GLU A 266 -6.09 32.79 25.75
CA GLU A 266 -7.37 32.36 25.18
C GLU A 266 -7.54 32.84 23.72
N PRO A 267 -8.21 32.07 22.85
CA PRO A 267 -8.38 32.42 21.45
C PRO A 267 -9.49 33.46 21.24
N PHE A 268 -9.18 34.55 20.55
CA PHE A 268 -10.19 35.50 20.05
C PHE A 268 -10.28 35.44 18.52
N VAL A 269 -11.42 35.00 18.00
CA VAL A 269 -11.78 35.10 16.57
C VAL A 269 -12.69 36.31 16.40
N GLY A 270 -12.13 37.45 15.99
CA GLY A 270 -12.88 38.68 15.77
C GLY A 270 -13.23 38.92 14.30
N ARG A 271 -14.53 38.94 13.95
CA ARG A 271 -15.04 39.68 12.79
C ARG A 271 -15.16 41.16 13.17
N ALA A 272 -14.67 42.04 12.30
CA ALA A 272 -14.68 43.48 12.51
C ALA A 272 -16.11 44.05 12.63
N ARG A 273 -16.40 44.72 13.74
CA ARG A 273 -17.23 45.94 13.78
C ARG A 273 -16.65 46.90 14.83
N ASP A 274 -16.90 48.17 14.54
CA ASP A 274 -16.24 49.37 15.06
C ASP A 274 -16.45 49.63 16.56
N HIS A 275 -15.55 50.48 17.08
CA HIS A 275 -15.53 51.15 18.39
C HIS A 275 -14.85 50.46 19.59
N GLY A 276 -13.69 51.04 19.94
CA GLY A 276 -13.37 51.50 21.31
C GLY A 276 -12.88 50.45 22.32
N GLY A 277 -11.59 50.49 22.66
CA GLY A 277 -11.07 49.87 23.89
C GLY A 277 -9.68 49.27 23.73
N ALA A 278 -8.70 49.84 24.43
CA ALA A 278 -7.32 49.42 24.44
C ALA A 278 -7.10 48.18 25.34
N GLU A 279 -6.58 47.10 24.77
CA GLU A 279 -5.85 46.02 25.46
C GLU A 279 -4.91 45.38 24.44
N GLY A 280 -3.64 45.17 24.81
CA GLY A 280 -2.61 44.59 23.94
C GLY A 280 -2.96 43.16 23.55
N ARG A 281 -3.30 42.94 22.28
CA ARG A 281 -3.65 41.62 21.73
C ARG A 281 -2.80 41.34 20.51
N GLU A 282 -2.04 40.25 20.54
CA GLU A 282 -1.28 39.73 19.39
C GLU A 282 -2.23 39.40 18.23
N LYS A 283 -1.84 39.76 17.00
CA LYS A 283 -2.62 39.51 15.79
C LYS A 283 -2.05 38.31 15.05
N ILE A 284 -2.91 37.39 14.66
CA ILE A 284 -2.57 36.30 13.73
C ILE A 284 -2.73 36.84 12.30
N ALA A 285 -1.61 37.01 11.60
CA ALA A 285 -1.64 37.38 10.19
C ALA A 285 -1.92 36.16 9.30
N PHE A 286 -2.84 36.33 8.34
CA PHE A 286 -3.12 35.35 7.28
C PHE A 286 -2.95 36.03 5.93
N ARG A 287 -2.23 35.37 5.02
CA ARG A 287 -2.20 35.74 3.61
C ARG A 287 -2.22 34.44 2.81
N GLY A 288 -3.13 34.36 1.84
CA GLY A 288 -3.20 33.28 0.87
C GLY A 288 -2.78 33.78 -0.50
#